data_AF-A0A761BUI6-F1
#
_entry.id   AF-A0A761BUI6-F1
#
_cell.length_a   1.000
_cell.length_b   1.000
_cell.length_c   1.000
_cell.angle_alpha   90.00
_cell.angle_beta   90.00
_cell.angle_gamma   90.00
#
_symmetry.space_group_name_H-M   'P 1'
#
loop_
_entity.id
_entity.type
_entity.pdbx_description
1 polymer ?
#
loop_
_entity_poly.entity_id
_entity_poly.type
_entity_poly.pdbx_seq_one_letter_code
_entity_poly.pdbx_strand_id
1 'polypeptide(L)' 'MSHLEEVSARVDAAIAESVIAHMNELLIALSDDAELRREDRYVQQQRLRTAIAH' A
#
# COMPACT_ATOMS: atom_id res chain seq x y z
N MET A 1 -9.84 5.35 -13.98
CA MET A 1 -9.54 4.69 -12.69
C MET A 1 -9.33 5.79 -11.67
N SER A 2 -9.83 5.61 -10.45
CA SER A 2 -9.55 6.54 -9.36
C SER A 2 -8.16 6.27 -8.78
N HIS A 3 -7.53 7.28 -8.18
CA HIS A 3 -6.23 7.11 -7.52
C HIS A 3 -6.24 5.98 -6.48
N LEU A 4 -7.34 5.79 -5.77
CA LEU A 4 -7.54 4.67 -4.84
C LEU A 4 -7.49 3.29 -5.51
N GLU A 5 -8.07 3.15 -6.70
CA GLU A 5 -8.02 1.89 -7.46
C GLU A 5 -6.59 1.58 -7.92
N GLU A 6 -5.85 2.60 -8.37
CA GLU A 6 -4.46 2.45 -8.80
C GLU A 6 -3.55 2.06 -7.62
N VAL A 7 -3.71 2.72 -6.48
CA VAL A 7 -3.00 2.38 -5.24
C VAL A 7 -3.35 0.96 -4.79
N SER A 8 -4.62 0.57 -4.82
CA SER A 8 -5.06 -0.77 -4.40
C SER A 8 -4.43 -1.85 -5.27
N ALA A 9 -4.40 -1.66 -6.59
CA ALA A 9 -3.77 -2.59 -7.52
C ALA A 9 -2.26 -2.72 -7.27
N ARG A 10 -1.57 -1.61 -6.96
CA ARG A 10 -0.13 -1.62 -6.61
C ARG A 10 0.13 -2.36 -5.29
N VAL A 11 -0.72 -2.17 -4.28
CA VAL A 11 -0.64 -2.90 -3.00
C VAL A 11 -0.83 -4.39 -3.23
N ASP A 12 -1.82 -4.77 -4.04
CA ASP A 12 -2.10 -6.17 -4.35
C ASP A 12 -0.92 -6.84 -5.07
N ALA A 13 -0.30 -6.14 -6.03
CA ALA A 13 0.90 -6.61 -6.71
C ALA A 13 2.08 -6.79 -5.74
N ALA A 14 2.36 -5.80 -4.89
CA ALA A 14 3.46 -5.88 -3.92
C ALA A 14 3.28 -7.03 -2.92
N ILE A 15 2.04 -7.28 -2.47
CA ILE A 15 1.71 -8.42 -1.60
C ILE A 15 1.90 -9.74 -2.36
N ALA A 16 1.44 -9.83 -3.62
CA ALA A 16 1.57 -11.04 -4.44
C ALA A 16 3.04 -11.38 -4.76
N GLU A 17 3.89 -10.37 -4.97
CA GLU A 17 5.33 -10.54 -5.14
C GLU A 17 6.03 -11.07 -3.88
N SER A 18 5.44 -10.84 -2.70
CA SER A 18 5.96 -11.27 -1.39
C SER A 18 7.39 -10.76 -1.09
N VAL A 19 7.77 -9.62 -1.70
CA VAL A 19 9.07 -8.97 -1.46
C VAL A 19 8.91 -7.91 -0.38
N ILE A 20 9.41 -8.19 0.82
CA ILE A 20 9.31 -7.28 1.98
C ILE A 20 9.90 -5.89 1.69
N ALA A 21 10.98 -5.81 0.90
CA ALA A 21 11.57 -4.53 0.50
C ALA A 21 10.58 -3.66 -0.29
N HIS A 22 9.91 -4.23 -1.31
CA HIS A 22 8.92 -3.51 -2.12
C HIS A 22 7.71 -3.08 -1.27
N MET A 23 7.25 -3.92 -0.36
CA MET A 23 6.14 -3.56 0.55
C MET A 23 6.51 -2.40 1.48
N ASN A 24 7.75 -2.35 2.00
CA ASN A 24 8.22 -1.25 2.83
C ASN A 24 8.42 0.05 2.05
N GLU A 25 8.94 -0.02 0.83
CA GLU A 25 9.03 1.15 -0.07
C GLU A 25 7.64 1.72 -0.37
N LEU A 26 6.65 0.85 -0.61
CA LEU A 26 5.28 1.26 -0.85
C LEU A 26 4.62 1.86 0.42
N LEU A 27 4.93 1.35 1.61
CA LEU A 27 4.49 1.95 2.88
C LEU A 27 4.98 3.40 3.05
N ILE A 28 6.23 3.66 2.69
CA ILE A 28 6.83 5.00 2.71
C ILE A 28 6.10 5.89 1.69
N ALA A 29 6.02 5.44 0.43
CA ALA A 29 5.35 6.19 -0.63
C ALA A 29 3.89 6.53 -0.28
N LEU A 30 3.15 5.58 0.32
CA LEU A 30 1.79 5.83 0.78
C LEU A 30 1.75 6.86 1.90
N SER A 31 2.74 6.91 2.79
CA SER A 31 2.76 7.88 3.90
C SER A 31 2.79 9.32 3.40
N ASP A 32 3.42 9.56 2.26
CA ASP A 32 3.56 10.87 1.62
C ASP A 32 2.46 11.17 0.60
N ASP A 33 1.54 10.24 0.36
CA ASP A 33 0.45 10.38 -0.61
C ASP A 33 -0.66 11.31 -0.07
N ALA A 34 -0.60 12.57 -0.47
CA ALA A 34 -1.58 13.60 -0.12
C ALA A 34 -2.87 13.54 -0.95
N GLU A 35 -2.88 12.78 -2.05
CA GLU A 35 -4.05 12.64 -2.94
C GLU A 35 -5.05 11.63 -2.38
N LEU A 36 -4.59 10.63 -1.62
CA LEU A 36 -5.46 9.72 -0.86
C LEU A 36 -6.00 10.37 0.42
N ARG A 37 -7.27 10.06 0.71
CA ARG A 37 -7.84 10.36 2.03
C ARG A 37 -7.07 9.59 3.11
N ARG A 38 -6.99 10.17 4.30
CA ARG A 38 -6.27 9.56 5.44
C ARG A 38 -6.76 8.16 5.78
N GLU A 39 -8.08 7.93 5.70
CA GLU A 39 -8.69 6.63 5.98
C GLU A 39 -8.30 5.59 4.94
N ASP A 40 -8.47 5.92 3.65
CA ASP A 40 -8.08 5.04 2.55
C ASP A 40 -6.59 4.69 2.60
N ARG A 41 -5.74 5.69 2.87
CA ARG A 41 -4.29 5.51 3.03
C ARG A 41 -3.99 4.55 4.17
N TYR A 42 -4.64 4.74 5.31
CA TYR A 42 -4.46 3.88 6.48
C TYR A 42 -4.85 2.43 6.17
N VAL A 43 -5.97 2.20 5.47
CA VAL A 43 -6.40 0.86 5.06
C VAL A 43 -5.34 0.18 4.21
N GLN A 44 -4.83 0.86 3.17
CA GLN A 44 -3.82 0.29 2.28
C GLN A 44 -2.49 0.02 3.00
N GLN A 45 -2.07 0.92 3.89
CA GLN A 45 -0.89 0.69 4.74
C GLN A 45 -1.07 -0.50 5.68
N GLN A 46 -2.26 -0.66 6.27
CA GLN A 46 -2.52 -1.78 7.17
C GLN A 46 -2.48 -3.13 6.45
N ARG A 47 -2.94 -3.19 5.19
CA ARG A 47 -2.82 -4.40 4.36
C ARG A 47 -1.36 -4.81 4.19
N LEU A 48 -0.48 -3.87 3.85
CA LEU A 48 0.96 -4.12 3.71
C LEU A 48 1.58 -4.56 5.04
N ARG A 49 1.27 -3.89 6.16
CA ARG A 49 1.80 -4.26 7.48
C ARG A 49 1.40 -5.67 7.90
N THR A 50 0.16 -6.07 7.65
CA THR A 50 -0.30 -7.43 7.91
C THR A 50 0.44 -8.42 7.03
N ALA A 51 0.60 -8.16 5.72
CA ALA A 51 1.33 -9.04 4.81
C ALA A 51 2.82 -9.19 5.17
N ILE A 52 3.46 -8.14 5.70
CA ILE A 52 4.86 -8.21 6.16
C ILE A 52 4.99 -9.05 7.46
N ALA A 53 3.96 -9.06 8.29
CA ALA A 53 3.99 -9.72 9.60
C ALA A 53 3.68 -11.23 9.53
N HIS A 54 3.17 -11.73 8.40
CA HIS A 54 2.87 -13.14 8.14
C HIS A 54 3.99 -13.79 7.32
#